data_AF-A0A3C1X6G8-F1
#
_entry.id   AF-A0A3C1X6G8-F1
#
_cell.length_a   1.000
_cell.length_b   1.000
_cell.length_c   1.000
_cell.angle_alpha   90.00
_cell.angle_beta   90.00
_cell.angle_gamma   90.00
#
_symmetry.space_group_name_H-M   'P 1'
#
loop_
_entity.id
_entity.type
_entity.pdbx_description
1 polymer ?
#
loop_
_entity_poly.entity_id
_entity_poly.type
_entity_poly.pdbx_seq_one_letter_code
_entity_poly.pdbx_strand_id
1 'polypeptide(L)'
;MADLCLAVKSATGAAFVADQMQVIADFQPARLAEYLQYAAAQVSAEAADSVVVAIRAQFADRPEEQVQLLSAMARGFTERRQAIPASVLAWAESLVLRQLGMQSLDDVQALQQSRSLVWTAGGGPGGSRNNCWGVTTARRCADGVTGALLFSSFEAGEQRTGSWRSEPFNAPAELSFYVAGHDGFPDKPLKQVNMIRLLDAASGQVLQQAAPPRNDVAQQITWSLSKEAGRRVILELVDGDDATAYAWLAVGRFSLAGLNPSDQSQRRSAAVSMIAEFGLQQFAGVLEQLTVRADLSGRECTEAAGALAKLRGSSVLGALSLVPQMPEAELQLVAGVRAAFDQAVTADTGELLKAAFHGATAVEQQQMAERLAADNPGAVVLTGLIESGHASARLLQRPSIQLRLQAVAGAELQQRLAELVAQLPEESAETDKLIQERSQLIAQKSGSADAGRELFRRNCQICHQVAGEGRQVGPNLDGVASRGVQRLLEDILAPSRNVDVAFRTTTIVTRDGQAISGLLKELEGERVSVTDSQGRETILPVADVEERRLSASSPMPANVSEILTSEQFVDLVSYLQTLSRQSEPVQ
;
A
#
# COMPACT_ATOMS: atom_id res chain seq x y z
N MET A 1 -16.38 26.41 -22.86
CA MET A 1 -17.13 27.12 -21.80
C MET A 1 -16.85 26.52 -20.43
N ALA A 2 -16.98 25.20 -20.24
CA ALA A 2 -16.62 24.51 -18.99
C ALA A 2 -15.18 24.83 -18.53
N ASP A 3 -14.21 24.82 -19.45
CA ASP A 3 -12.83 25.26 -19.20
C ASP A 3 -12.72 26.67 -18.60
N LEU A 4 -13.54 27.60 -19.11
CA LEU A 4 -13.56 28.98 -18.65
C LEU A 4 -14.16 29.06 -17.23
N CYS A 5 -15.22 28.30 -16.96
CA CYS A 5 -15.83 28.20 -15.63
C CYS A 5 -14.82 27.68 -14.61
N LEU A 6 -14.07 26.63 -14.96
CA LEU A 6 -13.04 26.04 -14.11
C LEU A 6 -11.91 27.05 -13.78
N ALA A 7 -11.52 27.89 -14.75
CA ALA A 7 -10.52 28.94 -14.54
C ALA A 7 -11.03 30.08 -13.64
N VAL A 8 -12.30 30.49 -13.79
CA VAL A 8 -12.89 31.61 -13.06
C VAL A 8 -13.31 31.24 -11.63
N LYS A 9 -13.58 29.97 -11.36
CA LYS A 9 -13.94 29.42 -10.04
C LYS A 9 -15.13 30.12 -9.35
N SER A 10 -16.21 30.41 -10.09
CA SER A 10 -17.43 31.04 -9.54
C SER A 10 -18.55 30.03 -9.23
N ALA A 11 -19.49 30.39 -8.35
CA ALA A 11 -20.67 29.56 -8.06
C ALA A 11 -21.57 29.36 -9.29
N THR A 12 -21.77 30.41 -10.10
CA THR A 12 -22.52 30.32 -11.36
C THR A 12 -21.82 29.41 -12.38
N GLY A 13 -20.48 29.45 -12.43
CA GLY A 13 -19.69 28.55 -13.27
C GLY A 13 -19.79 27.09 -12.82
N ALA A 14 -19.82 26.84 -11.52
CA ALA A 14 -19.98 25.49 -10.96
C ALA A 14 -21.38 24.91 -11.25
N ALA A 15 -22.43 25.73 -11.11
CA ALA A 15 -23.79 25.35 -11.50
C ALA A 15 -23.89 25.01 -13.00
N PHE A 16 -23.26 25.83 -13.87
CA PHE A 16 -23.21 25.53 -15.30
C PHE A 16 -22.48 24.20 -15.58
N VAL A 17 -21.33 23.96 -14.95
CA VAL A 17 -20.58 22.71 -15.10
C VAL A 17 -21.40 21.51 -14.62
N ALA A 18 -22.12 21.64 -13.50
CA ALA A 18 -23.04 20.63 -12.99
C ALA A 18 -24.15 20.31 -13.99
N ASP A 19 -24.79 21.32 -14.58
CA ASP A 19 -25.86 21.15 -15.59
C ASP A 19 -25.34 20.52 -16.89
N GLN A 20 -24.07 20.73 -17.23
CA GLN A 20 -23.46 20.22 -18.46
C GLN A 20 -22.65 18.93 -18.27
N MET A 21 -22.77 18.27 -17.11
CA MET A 21 -21.94 17.12 -16.76
C MET A 21 -22.00 15.99 -17.79
N GLN A 22 -23.19 15.73 -18.35
CA GLN A 22 -23.37 14.70 -19.37
C GLN A 22 -22.59 15.01 -20.66
N VAL A 23 -22.64 16.28 -21.10
CA VAL A 23 -21.89 16.76 -22.27
C VAL A 23 -20.39 16.68 -22.00
N ILE A 24 -19.94 17.06 -20.80
CA ILE A 24 -18.52 16.99 -20.43
C ILE A 24 -18.03 15.53 -20.46
N ALA A 25 -18.82 14.59 -19.95
CA ALA A 25 -18.48 13.18 -19.96
C ALA A 25 -18.37 12.61 -21.38
N ASP A 26 -19.18 13.08 -22.33
CA ASP A 26 -19.13 12.61 -23.72
C ASP A 26 -17.94 13.19 -24.51
N PHE A 27 -17.55 14.45 -24.24
CA PHE A 27 -16.52 15.17 -25.03
C PHE A 27 -15.15 15.28 -24.36
N GLN A 28 -15.09 15.28 -23.03
CA GLN A 28 -13.86 15.40 -22.23
C GLN A 28 -13.82 14.40 -21.06
N PRO A 29 -13.98 13.09 -21.31
CA PRO A 29 -14.06 12.08 -20.24
C PRO A 29 -12.84 12.08 -19.32
N ALA A 30 -11.64 12.35 -19.87
CA ALA A 30 -10.39 12.38 -19.10
C ALA A 30 -10.34 13.50 -18.04
N ARG A 31 -11.17 14.54 -18.16
CA ARG A 31 -11.21 15.68 -17.23
C ARG A 31 -12.47 15.72 -16.37
N LEU A 32 -13.32 14.70 -16.48
CA LEU A 32 -14.60 14.67 -15.78
C LEU A 32 -14.45 14.78 -14.26
N ALA A 33 -13.47 14.10 -13.68
CA ALA A 33 -13.20 14.18 -12.25
C ALA A 33 -12.79 15.59 -11.79
N GLU A 34 -12.03 16.32 -12.60
CA GLU A 34 -11.60 17.70 -12.33
C GLU A 34 -12.81 18.66 -12.31
N TYR A 35 -13.69 18.53 -13.33
CA TYR A 35 -14.91 19.32 -13.40
C TYR A 35 -15.90 19.00 -12.28
N LEU A 36 -16.02 17.72 -11.91
CA LEU A 36 -16.90 17.28 -10.84
C LEU A 36 -16.43 17.80 -9.47
N GLN A 37 -15.12 17.73 -9.19
CA GLN A 37 -14.54 18.30 -7.98
C GLN A 37 -14.80 19.82 -7.90
N TYR A 38 -14.60 20.54 -9.00
CA TYR A 38 -14.90 21.97 -9.08
C TYR A 38 -16.39 22.27 -8.84
N ALA A 39 -17.29 21.51 -9.48
CA ALA A 39 -18.73 21.68 -9.30
C ALA A 39 -19.11 21.42 -7.84
N ALA A 40 -18.69 20.27 -7.28
CA ALA A 40 -18.97 19.87 -5.90
C ALA A 40 -18.51 20.90 -4.87
N ALA A 41 -17.39 21.58 -5.10
CA ALA A 41 -16.90 22.61 -4.19
C ALA A 41 -17.82 23.83 -4.05
N GLN A 42 -18.74 24.10 -5.00
CA GLN A 42 -19.53 25.34 -4.99
C GLN A 42 -21.03 25.19 -5.25
N VAL A 43 -21.50 23.99 -5.55
CA VAL A 43 -22.93 23.71 -5.78
C VAL A 43 -23.71 23.65 -4.47
N SER A 44 -25.02 23.96 -4.53
CA SER A 44 -25.94 23.70 -3.42
C SER A 44 -26.21 22.19 -3.29
N ALA A 45 -26.81 21.78 -2.17
CA ALA A 45 -27.20 20.38 -1.97
C ALA A 45 -28.20 19.90 -3.05
N GLU A 46 -29.14 20.74 -3.47
CA GLU A 46 -30.13 20.40 -4.51
C GLU A 46 -29.48 20.19 -5.88
N ALA A 47 -28.46 20.99 -6.21
CA ALA A 47 -27.69 20.83 -7.43
C ALA A 47 -26.82 19.56 -7.37
N ALA A 48 -26.25 19.24 -6.20
CA ALA A 48 -25.49 18.00 -6.00
C ALA A 48 -26.34 16.75 -6.27
N ASP A 49 -27.60 16.72 -5.83
CA ASP A 49 -28.52 15.61 -6.07
C ASP A 49 -28.69 15.33 -7.58
N SER A 50 -28.88 16.39 -8.37
CA SER A 50 -29.07 16.30 -9.83
C SER A 50 -27.81 15.75 -10.52
N VAL A 51 -26.63 16.18 -10.07
CA VAL A 51 -25.34 15.67 -10.58
C VAL A 51 -25.16 14.18 -10.25
N VAL A 52 -25.48 13.75 -9.03
CA VAL A 52 -25.40 12.34 -8.63
C VAL A 52 -26.30 11.47 -9.52
N VAL A 53 -27.54 11.90 -9.77
CA VAL A 53 -28.48 11.17 -10.64
C VAL A 53 -27.93 11.03 -12.06
N ALA A 54 -27.42 12.12 -12.65
CA ALA A 54 -26.87 12.11 -14.01
C ALA A 54 -25.66 11.18 -14.14
N ILE A 55 -24.70 11.27 -13.21
CA ILE A 55 -23.50 10.43 -13.23
C ILE A 55 -23.85 8.95 -13.06
N ARG A 56 -24.72 8.63 -12.09
CA ARG A 56 -25.12 7.24 -11.85
C ARG A 56 -25.79 6.61 -13.08
N ALA A 57 -26.60 7.38 -13.81
CA ALA A 57 -27.23 6.92 -15.04
C ALA A 57 -26.21 6.70 -16.17
N GLN A 58 -25.30 7.65 -16.39
CA GLN A 58 -24.32 7.61 -17.50
C GLN A 58 -23.20 6.57 -17.29
N PHE A 59 -22.86 6.29 -16.04
CA PHE A 59 -21.77 5.38 -15.66
C PHE A 59 -22.30 4.09 -15.02
N ALA A 60 -23.57 3.72 -15.23
CA ALA A 60 -24.22 2.58 -14.58
C ALA A 60 -23.42 1.26 -14.68
N ASP A 61 -22.83 1.02 -15.85
CA ASP A 61 -22.03 -0.16 -16.19
C ASP A 61 -20.53 -0.01 -15.90
N ARG A 62 -20.10 1.12 -15.31
CA ARG A 62 -18.70 1.48 -15.07
C ARG A 62 -18.47 1.82 -13.59
N PRO A 63 -18.53 0.83 -12.67
CA PRO A 63 -18.47 1.06 -11.23
C PRO A 63 -17.14 1.64 -10.74
N GLU A 64 -16.02 1.31 -11.39
CA GLU A 64 -14.70 1.85 -11.04
C GLU A 64 -14.61 3.35 -11.33
N GLU A 65 -15.14 3.78 -12.49
CA GLU A 65 -15.24 5.21 -12.84
C GLU A 65 -16.15 5.94 -11.85
N GLN A 66 -17.26 5.32 -11.42
CA GLN A 66 -18.13 5.90 -10.39
C GLN A 66 -17.40 6.12 -9.05
N VAL A 67 -16.53 5.19 -8.62
CA VAL A 67 -15.72 5.38 -7.40
C VAL A 67 -14.79 6.58 -7.54
N GLN A 68 -14.10 6.72 -8.68
CA GLN A 68 -13.20 7.85 -8.91
C GLN A 68 -13.95 9.20 -8.91
N LEU A 69 -15.12 9.24 -9.55
CA LEU A 69 -15.99 10.42 -9.59
C LEU A 69 -16.54 10.76 -8.20
N LEU A 70 -16.97 9.76 -7.43
CA LEU A 70 -17.45 9.94 -6.07
C LEU A 70 -16.36 10.55 -5.16
N SER A 71 -15.13 10.02 -5.16
CA SER A 71 -14.03 10.60 -4.38
C SER A 71 -13.65 12.01 -4.87
N ALA A 72 -13.73 12.29 -6.18
CA ALA A 72 -13.54 13.65 -6.68
C ALA A 72 -14.59 14.63 -6.14
N MET A 73 -15.85 14.18 -6.06
CA MET A 73 -16.95 14.96 -5.50
C MET A 73 -16.76 15.21 -3.99
N ALA A 74 -16.32 14.21 -3.22
CA ALA A 74 -16.04 14.33 -1.79
C ALA A 74 -14.93 15.33 -1.47
N ARG A 75 -13.86 15.32 -2.27
CA ARG A 75 -12.77 16.31 -2.16
C ARG A 75 -13.31 17.73 -2.33
N GLY A 76 -14.20 17.96 -3.32
CA GLY A 76 -14.82 19.26 -3.53
C GLY A 76 -15.56 19.79 -2.29
N PHE A 77 -16.42 18.96 -1.67
CA PHE A 77 -17.12 19.36 -0.43
C PHE A 77 -16.15 19.63 0.73
N THR A 78 -15.11 18.79 0.85
CA THR A 78 -14.13 18.87 1.94
C THR A 78 -13.25 20.12 1.82
N GLU A 79 -12.82 20.50 0.61
CA GLU A 79 -12.05 21.73 0.33
C GLU A 79 -12.73 22.99 0.85
N ARG A 80 -14.06 23.02 0.85
CA ARG A 80 -14.85 24.14 1.35
C ARG A 80 -15.45 23.91 2.74
N ARG A 81 -15.05 22.82 3.41
CA ARG A 81 -15.57 22.40 4.72
C ARG A 81 -17.12 22.34 4.73
N GLN A 82 -17.70 21.96 3.59
CA GLN A 82 -19.13 21.76 3.44
C GLN A 82 -19.51 20.34 3.88
N ALA A 83 -20.71 20.20 4.43
CA ALA A 83 -21.26 18.88 4.72
C ALA A 83 -21.54 18.13 3.42
N ILE A 84 -21.18 16.85 3.36
CA ILE A 84 -21.48 16.00 2.22
C ILE A 84 -23.01 15.77 2.16
N PRO A 85 -23.68 16.05 1.02
CA PRO A 85 -25.13 15.86 0.89
C PRO A 85 -25.57 14.41 1.06
N ALA A 86 -26.81 14.22 1.51
CA ALA A 86 -27.38 12.88 1.77
C ALA A 86 -27.43 11.99 0.51
N SER A 87 -27.67 12.57 -0.67
CA SER A 87 -27.64 11.85 -1.95
C SER A 87 -26.27 11.26 -2.28
N VAL A 88 -25.21 11.99 -1.95
CA VAL A 88 -23.81 11.58 -2.16
C VAL A 88 -23.45 10.46 -1.17
N LEU A 89 -23.87 10.58 0.10
CA LEU A 89 -23.70 9.52 1.09
C LEU A 89 -24.45 8.23 0.70
N ALA A 90 -25.69 8.36 0.20
CA ALA A 90 -26.46 7.21 -0.29
C ALA A 90 -25.82 6.56 -1.53
N TRP A 91 -25.22 7.37 -2.41
CA TRP A 91 -24.45 6.85 -3.54
C TRP A 91 -23.19 6.11 -3.07
N ALA A 92 -22.44 6.68 -2.12
CA ALA A 92 -21.28 6.04 -1.51
C ALA A 92 -21.64 4.70 -0.88
N GLU A 93 -22.72 4.63 -0.09
CA GLU A 93 -23.23 3.39 0.48
C GLU A 93 -23.52 2.33 -0.58
N SER A 94 -24.21 2.71 -1.67
CA SER A 94 -24.53 1.79 -2.75
C SER A 94 -23.29 1.26 -3.47
N LEU A 95 -22.25 2.08 -3.64
CA LEU A 95 -20.98 1.67 -4.23
C LEU A 95 -20.18 0.78 -3.27
N VAL A 96 -20.15 1.10 -1.97
CA VAL A 96 -19.50 0.25 -0.96
C VAL A 96 -20.11 -1.15 -0.95
N LEU A 97 -21.44 -1.26 -0.88
CA LEU A 97 -22.13 -2.57 -0.93
C LEU A 97 -21.78 -3.33 -2.21
N ARG A 98 -21.84 -2.66 -3.37
CA ARG A 98 -21.47 -3.26 -4.67
C ARG A 98 -20.02 -3.73 -4.69
N GLN A 99 -19.07 -2.94 -4.17
CA GLN A 99 -17.65 -3.29 -4.16
C GLN A 99 -17.34 -4.44 -3.19
N LEU A 100 -18.10 -4.57 -2.10
CA LEU A 100 -18.02 -5.70 -1.19
C LEU A 100 -18.81 -6.94 -1.66
N GLY A 101 -19.57 -6.82 -2.75
CA GLY A 101 -20.44 -7.88 -3.25
C GLY A 101 -21.67 -8.14 -2.37
N MET A 102 -22.02 -7.20 -1.49
CA MET A 102 -23.13 -7.29 -0.54
C MET A 102 -24.40 -6.68 -1.14
N GLN A 103 -25.57 -7.28 -0.87
CA GLN A 103 -26.87 -6.68 -1.24
C GLN A 103 -27.41 -5.71 -0.19
N SER A 104 -27.07 -5.94 1.08
CA SER A 104 -27.42 -5.12 2.23
C SER A 104 -26.37 -5.31 3.34
N LEU A 105 -26.43 -4.50 4.40
CA LEU A 105 -25.53 -4.64 5.56
C LEU A 105 -25.69 -5.99 6.29
N ASP A 106 -26.84 -6.63 6.17
CA ASP A 106 -27.12 -7.95 6.78
C ASP A 106 -26.50 -9.11 5.99
N ASP A 107 -26.07 -8.86 4.74
CA ASP A 107 -25.47 -9.85 3.83
C ASP A 107 -23.98 -10.09 4.15
N VAL A 108 -23.69 -10.27 5.43
CA VAL A 108 -22.34 -10.55 5.95
C VAL A 108 -21.75 -11.82 5.33
N GLN A 109 -22.58 -12.79 4.96
CA GLN A 109 -22.14 -14.01 4.29
C GLN A 109 -21.52 -13.72 2.91
N ALA A 110 -21.92 -12.66 2.21
CA ALA A 110 -21.28 -12.26 0.96
C ALA A 110 -19.80 -11.89 1.15
N LEU A 111 -19.40 -11.41 2.33
CA LEU A 111 -18.00 -11.18 2.65
C LEU A 111 -17.21 -12.51 2.64
N GLN A 112 -17.84 -13.62 3.02
CA GLN A 112 -17.21 -14.94 3.10
C GLN A 112 -17.01 -15.63 1.74
N GLN A 113 -17.39 -14.98 0.63
CA GLN A 113 -17.15 -15.52 -0.71
C GLN A 113 -15.67 -15.82 -0.95
N SER A 114 -15.43 -16.92 -1.67
CA SER A 114 -14.18 -17.69 -1.69
C SER A 114 -12.93 -16.82 -1.79
N ARG A 115 -12.06 -16.93 -0.79
CA ARG A 115 -10.69 -16.39 -0.79
C ARG A 115 -10.07 -16.58 -2.17
N SER A 116 -9.70 -15.47 -2.81
CA SER A 116 -8.88 -15.51 -4.02
C SER A 116 -7.48 -15.97 -3.61
N LEU A 117 -7.00 -17.01 -4.27
CA LEU A 117 -5.70 -17.59 -4.02
C LEU A 117 -4.64 -16.56 -4.40
N VAL A 118 -3.65 -16.38 -3.53
CA VAL A 118 -2.51 -15.49 -3.83
C VAL A 118 -1.69 -16.10 -4.95
N TRP A 119 -1.21 -15.28 -5.88
CA TRP A 119 -0.28 -15.70 -6.92
C TRP A 119 1.06 -14.98 -6.77
N THR A 120 2.16 -15.70 -6.99
CA THR A 120 3.52 -15.18 -6.86
C THR A 120 4.33 -15.45 -8.12
N ALA A 121 5.24 -14.53 -8.44
CA ALA A 121 6.22 -14.76 -9.49
C ALA A 121 7.14 -15.91 -9.07
N GLY A 122 7.28 -16.93 -9.91
CA GLY A 122 8.19 -18.03 -9.65
C GLY A 122 9.63 -17.68 -10.05
N GLY A 123 10.54 -17.83 -9.08
CA GLY A 123 11.99 -17.88 -9.20
C GLY A 123 12.54 -18.57 -7.95
N GLY A 124 13.64 -19.33 -8.05
CA GLY A 124 14.32 -19.90 -6.89
C GLY A 124 14.85 -18.81 -5.93
N PRO A 125 15.66 -19.17 -4.92
CA PRO A 125 16.32 -18.16 -4.08
C PRO A 125 17.18 -17.27 -4.99
N GLY A 126 16.74 -16.02 -5.19
CA GLY A 126 17.20 -15.12 -6.25
C GLY A 126 16.08 -14.83 -7.26
N GLY A 127 15.14 -13.95 -6.88
CA GLY A 127 14.04 -13.53 -7.74
C GLY A 127 14.54 -12.86 -9.02
N SER A 128 14.13 -13.38 -10.18
CA SER A 128 14.39 -12.71 -11.47
C SER A 128 13.50 -11.47 -11.58
N ARG A 129 14.13 -10.32 -11.83
CA ARG A 129 13.52 -8.98 -11.96
C ARG A 129 12.61 -8.78 -13.19
N ASN A 130 12.25 -9.83 -13.93
CA ASN A 130 11.55 -9.74 -15.21
C ASN A 130 10.24 -10.55 -15.26
N ASN A 131 9.39 -10.50 -14.23
CA ASN A 131 8.10 -11.18 -14.30
C ASN A 131 7.18 -10.54 -15.38
N CYS A 132 6.74 -11.33 -16.36
CA CYS A 132 5.86 -10.88 -17.46
C CYS A 132 4.37 -10.90 -17.11
N TRP A 133 3.97 -11.51 -16.00
CA TRP A 133 2.57 -11.80 -15.70
C TRP A 133 1.80 -10.60 -15.11
N GLY A 134 0.66 -10.28 -15.73
CA GLY A 134 -0.33 -9.30 -15.27
C GLY A 134 -1.76 -9.80 -15.46
N VAL A 135 -2.75 -8.90 -15.52
CA VAL A 135 -4.17 -9.22 -15.78
C VAL A 135 -4.62 -8.50 -17.06
N THR A 136 -5.35 -9.19 -17.93
CA THR A 136 -5.87 -8.62 -19.17
C THR A 136 -6.91 -7.54 -18.89
N THR A 137 -6.98 -6.51 -19.74
CA THR A 137 -8.04 -5.50 -19.69
C THR A 137 -9.38 -6.00 -20.26
N ALA A 138 -9.34 -6.81 -21.32
CA ALA A 138 -10.51 -7.50 -21.88
C ALA A 138 -10.11 -8.62 -22.87
N ARG A 139 -10.49 -9.87 -22.61
CA ARG A 139 -10.34 -10.99 -23.58
C ARG A 139 -11.67 -11.52 -24.10
N ARG A 140 -11.65 -12.04 -25.33
CA ARG A 140 -12.76 -12.80 -25.91
C ARG A 140 -12.60 -14.29 -25.62
N CYS A 141 -13.68 -14.96 -25.25
CA CYS A 141 -13.72 -16.40 -25.01
C CYS A 141 -14.60 -17.10 -26.06
N ALA A 142 -14.33 -18.39 -26.31
CA ALA A 142 -15.03 -19.19 -27.30
C ALA A 142 -16.53 -19.38 -27.00
N ASP A 143 -16.94 -19.22 -25.74
CA ASP A 143 -18.34 -19.28 -25.29
C ASP A 143 -19.12 -17.96 -25.49
N GLY A 144 -18.52 -16.98 -26.16
CA GLY A 144 -19.15 -15.70 -26.49
C GLY A 144 -18.96 -14.61 -25.43
N VAL A 145 -18.32 -14.90 -24.31
CA VAL A 145 -18.00 -13.87 -23.30
C VAL A 145 -16.93 -12.91 -23.86
N THR A 146 -17.22 -11.62 -23.81
CA THR A 146 -16.29 -10.53 -24.14
C THR A 146 -15.94 -9.75 -22.87
N GLY A 147 -14.67 -9.41 -22.67
CA GLY A 147 -14.22 -8.68 -21.46
C GLY A 147 -13.77 -9.59 -20.31
N ALA A 148 -13.40 -10.84 -20.60
CA ALA A 148 -12.90 -11.75 -19.57
C ALA A 148 -11.56 -11.26 -19.00
N LEU A 149 -11.42 -11.30 -17.67
CA LEU A 149 -10.16 -11.06 -16.96
C LEU A 149 -9.40 -12.38 -16.83
N LEU A 150 -8.23 -12.46 -17.45
CA LEU A 150 -7.32 -13.59 -17.41
C LEU A 150 -5.95 -13.10 -16.90
N PHE A 151 -5.17 -13.97 -16.24
CA PHE A 151 -3.74 -13.70 -16.10
C PHE A 151 -3.10 -13.73 -17.48
N SER A 152 -2.17 -12.82 -17.78
CA SER A 152 -1.60 -12.68 -19.12
C SER A 152 -0.16 -12.19 -19.06
N SER A 153 0.71 -12.84 -19.83
CA SER A 153 2.09 -12.37 -20.05
C SER A 153 2.20 -11.31 -21.16
N PHE A 154 1.16 -11.20 -22.01
CA PHE A 154 1.17 -10.32 -23.18
C PHE A 154 1.26 -8.82 -22.83
N GLU A 155 0.63 -8.41 -21.73
CA GLU A 155 0.51 -6.98 -21.38
C GLU A 155 1.85 -6.37 -20.96
N ALA A 156 2.84 -7.20 -20.61
CA ALA A 156 4.19 -6.77 -20.29
C ALA A 156 5.12 -6.72 -21.52
N GLY A 157 4.62 -7.11 -22.71
CA GLY A 157 5.36 -7.26 -23.96
C GLY A 157 5.87 -8.70 -24.18
N GLU A 158 5.76 -9.19 -25.43
CA GLU A 158 6.01 -10.60 -25.82
C GLU A 158 7.45 -11.10 -25.61
N GLN A 159 8.42 -10.22 -25.37
CA GLN A 159 9.81 -10.64 -25.12
C GLN A 159 10.10 -10.98 -23.66
N ARG A 160 9.14 -10.74 -22.76
CA ARG A 160 9.35 -10.99 -21.32
C ARG A 160 8.84 -12.39 -20.97
N THR A 161 9.71 -13.14 -20.30
CA THR A 161 9.41 -14.50 -19.82
C THR A 161 9.29 -14.53 -18.31
N GLY A 162 8.59 -15.51 -17.77
CA GLY A 162 8.36 -15.63 -16.33
C GLY A 162 7.40 -16.74 -15.98
N SER A 163 7.27 -16.99 -14.67
CA SER A 163 6.29 -17.94 -14.16
C SER A 163 5.42 -17.30 -13.09
N TRP A 164 4.17 -17.77 -13.00
CA TRP A 164 3.15 -17.29 -12.07
C TRP A 164 2.54 -18.49 -11.36
N ARG A 165 2.71 -18.56 -10.04
CA ARG A 165 2.33 -19.72 -9.23
C ARG A 165 1.26 -19.34 -8.23
N SER A 166 0.21 -20.14 -8.15
CA SER A 166 -0.79 -20.00 -7.09
C SER A 166 -0.20 -20.42 -5.74
N GLU A 167 -0.78 -19.93 -4.65
CA GLU A 167 -0.63 -20.60 -3.36
C GLU A 167 -1.21 -22.02 -3.45
N PRO A 168 -0.77 -22.95 -2.60
CA PRO A 168 -1.26 -24.31 -2.73
C PRO A 168 -2.75 -24.41 -2.34
N PHE A 169 -3.49 -25.25 -3.04
CA PHE A 169 -4.93 -25.50 -2.84
C PHE A 169 -5.25 -27.00 -2.91
N ASN A 170 -6.45 -27.40 -2.51
CA ASN A 170 -6.88 -28.79 -2.63
C ASN A 170 -7.42 -29.03 -4.04
N ALA A 171 -6.88 -30.00 -4.77
CA ALA A 171 -7.33 -30.31 -6.12
C ALA A 171 -8.81 -30.71 -6.12
N PRO A 172 -9.66 -30.10 -6.97
CA PRO A 172 -11.03 -30.59 -7.17
C PRO A 172 -11.02 -31.91 -7.95
N ALA A 173 -12.16 -32.60 -8.05
CA ALA A 173 -12.27 -33.80 -8.90
C ALA A 173 -12.18 -33.48 -10.41
N GLU A 174 -12.53 -32.25 -10.78
CA GLU A 174 -12.45 -31.70 -12.13
C GLU A 174 -12.06 -30.21 -12.05
N LEU A 175 -11.17 -29.76 -12.93
CA LEU A 175 -10.77 -28.37 -13.04
C LEU A 175 -10.87 -27.93 -14.51
N SER A 176 -11.69 -26.92 -14.80
CA SER A 176 -11.77 -26.32 -16.13
C SER A 176 -11.29 -24.89 -16.12
N PHE A 177 -10.71 -24.39 -17.21
CA PHE A 177 -10.24 -23.02 -17.34
C PHE A 177 -10.15 -22.62 -18.82
N TYR A 178 -10.05 -21.32 -19.08
CA TYR A 178 -9.91 -20.77 -20.41
C TYR A 178 -8.47 -20.33 -20.66
N VAL A 179 -7.93 -20.68 -21.83
CA VAL A 179 -6.57 -20.35 -22.26
C VAL A 179 -6.59 -19.68 -23.63
N ALA A 180 -5.87 -18.57 -23.77
CA ALA A 180 -5.47 -17.99 -25.04
C ALA A 180 -3.95 -17.89 -25.11
N GLY A 181 -3.39 -17.81 -26.30
CA GLY A 181 -1.94 -17.60 -26.48
C GLY A 181 -1.32 -18.54 -27.48
N HIS A 182 0.01 -18.41 -27.59
CA HIS A 182 0.85 -19.09 -28.56
C HIS A 182 2.18 -19.51 -27.91
N ASP A 183 2.89 -20.38 -28.61
CA ASP A 183 4.18 -20.95 -28.19
C ASP A 183 5.00 -21.17 -29.47
N GLY A 184 5.45 -20.04 -30.02
CA GLY A 184 6.00 -19.91 -31.36
C GLY A 184 4.96 -19.81 -32.47
N PHE A 185 5.45 -19.54 -33.68
CA PHE A 185 4.63 -19.31 -34.86
C PHE A 185 3.70 -20.50 -35.20
N PRO A 186 2.47 -20.25 -35.71
CA PRO A 186 1.48 -21.30 -35.97
C PRO A 186 1.91 -22.37 -36.97
N ASP A 187 2.82 -22.04 -37.89
CA ASP A 187 3.35 -22.92 -38.94
C ASP A 187 4.54 -23.80 -38.47
N LYS A 188 5.06 -23.56 -37.27
CA LYS A 188 6.18 -24.32 -36.68
C LYS A 188 5.68 -25.24 -35.57
N PRO A 189 6.43 -26.29 -35.17
CA PRO A 189 6.11 -27.07 -33.97
C PRO A 189 6.09 -26.20 -32.71
N LEU A 190 5.30 -26.59 -31.71
CA LEU A 190 5.29 -25.94 -30.39
C LEU A 190 6.67 -26.07 -29.75
N LYS A 191 7.20 -24.97 -29.22
CA LYS A 191 8.51 -24.93 -28.54
C LYS A 191 8.48 -25.66 -27.20
N GLN A 192 7.29 -25.85 -26.61
CA GLN A 192 7.08 -26.38 -25.27
C GLN A 192 7.78 -25.53 -24.21
N VAL A 193 7.68 -24.20 -24.33
CA VAL A 193 8.19 -23.26 -23.32
C VAL A 193 7.06 -22.46 -22.66
N ASN A 194 5.92 -22.30 -23.34
CA ASN A 194 4.70 -21.73 -22.74
C ASN A 194 3.74 -22.84 -22.30
N MET A 195 3.33 -22.84 -21.03
CA MET A 195 2.49 -23.90 -20.49
C MET A 195 1.76 -23.56 -19.18
N ILE A 196 0.69 -24.30 -18.95
CA ILE A 196 -0.04 -24.38 -17.68
C ILE A 196 0.26 -25.74 -17.06
N ARG A 197 0.70 -25.78 -15.80
CA ARG A 197 1.02 -27.02 -15.08
C ARG A 197 0.30 -27.09 -13.74
N LEU A 198 -0.20 -28.26 -13.40
CA LEU A 198 -0.61 -28.61 -12.05
C LEU A 198 0.52 -29.38 -11.38
N LEU A 199 1.04 -28.87 -10.27
CA LEU A 199 2.15 -29.45 -9.53
C LEU A 199 1.67 -30.00 -8.19
N ASP A 200 2.26 -31.09 -7.73
CA ASP A 200 2.16 -31.48 -6.33
C ASP A 200 2.87 -30.45 -5.43
N ALA A 201 2.19 -29.97 -4.39
CA ALA A 201 2.68 -28.86 -3.59
C ALA A 201 3.94 -29.19 -2.76
N ALA A 202 4.16 -30.46 -2.40
CA ALA A 202 5.27 -30.87 -1.55
C ALA A 202 6.52 -31.26 -2.36
N SER A 203 6.33 -32.01 -3.44
CA SER A 203 7.41 -32.56 -4.27
C SER A 203 7.73 -31.72 -5.50
N GLY A 204 6.82 -30.84 -5.93
CA GLY A 204 6.95 -30.11 -7.20
C GLY A 204 6.73 -30.98 -8.44
N GLN A 205 6.28 -32.23 -8.28
CA GLN A 205 6.02 -33.13 -9.40
C GLN A 205 4.87 -32.62 -10.27
N VAL A 206 5.05 -32.60 -11.60
CA VAL A 206 3.98 -32.26 -12.56
C VAL A 206 2.94 -33.39 -12.60
N LEU A 207 1.70 -33.05 -12.26
CA LEU A 207 0.54 -33.96 -12.25
C LEU A 207 -0.28 -33.84 -13.54
N GLN A 208 -0.45 -32.62 -14.05
CA GLN A 208 -1.11 -32.31 -15.31
C GLN A 208 -0.40 -31.14 -16.00
N GLN A 209 -0.51 -31.07 -17.33
CA GLN A 209 -0.03 -29.92 -18.09
C GLN A 209 -0.84 -29.68 -19.36
N ALA A 210 -0.87 -28.43 -19.82
CA ALA A 210 -1.49 -28.01 -21.07
C ALA A 210 -0.64 -26.93 -21.76
N ALA A 211 -0.58 -27.00 -23.09
CA ALA A 211 0.02 -25.96 -23.93
C ALA A 211 -1.05 -24.93 -24.36
N PRO A 212 -0.67 -23.71 -24.75
CA PRO A 212 -1.60 -22.77 -25.36
C PRO A 212 -2.25 -23.32 -26.64
N PRO A 213 -3.51 -22.95 -26.95
CA PRO A 213 -4.24 -23.48 -28.10
C PRO A 213 -3.84 -22.86 -29.45
N ARG A 214 -2.85 -21.95 -29.50
CA ARG A 214 -2.52 -21.13 -30.67
C ARG A 214 -3.69 -20.29 -31.16
N ASN A 215 -4.35 -19.61 -30.23
CA ASN A 215 -5.53 -18.82 -30.51
C ASN A 215 -5.60 -17.60 -29.60
N ASP A 216 -5.94 -16.45 -30.18
CA ASP A 216 -6.13 -15.19 -29.46
C ASP A 216 -7.45 -15.16 -28.69
N VAL A 217 -8.42 -15.98 -29.13
CA VAL A 217 -9.69 -16.23 -28.46
C VAL A 217 -9.50 -17.38 -27.48
N ALA A 218 -9.82 -17.14 -26.21
CA ALA A 218 -9.59 -18.12 -25.16
C ALA A 218 -10.49 -19.35 -25.33
N GLN A 219 -9.87 -20.52 -25.32
CA GLN A 219 -10.51 -21.82 -25.46
C GLN A 219 -10.61 -22.51 -24.10
N GLN A 220 -11.69 -23.22 -23.83
CA GLN A 220 -11.85 -23.97 -22.59
C GLN A 220 -11.03 -25.26 -22.63
N ILE A 221 -10.32 -25.53 -21.55
CA ILE A 221 -9.63 -26.79 -21.25
C ILE A 221 -10.23 -27.35 -19.96
N THR A 222 -10.44 -28.67 -19.92
CA THR A 222 -10.93 -29.38 -18.74
C THR A 222 -10.00 -30.52 -18.39
N TRP A 223 -9.56 -30.57 -17.14
CA TRP A 223 -8.76 -31.65 -16.57
C TRP A 223 -9.60 -32.50 -15.63
N SER A 224 -9.56 -33.81 -15.83
CA SER A 224 -10.06 -34.78 -14.85
C SER A 224 -8.96 -35.03 -13.81
N LEU A 225 -9.26 -34.69 -12.56
CA LEU A 225 -8.33 -34.73 -11.42
C LEU A 225 -8.82 -35.72 -10.35
N SER A 226 -9.64 -36.70 -10.71
CA SER A 226 -10.28 -37.59 -9.74
C SER A 226 -9.28 -38.43 -8.93
N LYS A 227 -8.07 -38.67 -9.48
CA LYS A 227 -6.99 -39.38 -8.77
C LYS A 227 -6.23 -38.48 -7.79
N GLU A 228 -6.27 -37.17 -8.04
CA GLU A 228 -5.60 -36.13 -7.27
C GLU A 228 -6.55 -35.40 -6.32
N ALA A 229 -7.86 -35.71 -6.36
CA ALA A 229 -8.88 -35.02 -5.58
C ALA A 229 -8.53 -34.94 -4.08
N GLY A 230 -8.55 -33.72 -3.53
CA GLY A 230 -8.17 -33.43 -2.14
C GLY A 230 -6.65 -33.32 -1.88
N ARG A 231 -5.79 -33.68 -2.85
CA ARG A 231 -4.33 -33.49 -2.74
C ARG A 231 -3.99 -32.01 -2.77
N ARG A 232 -2.97 -31.61 -1.98
CA ARG A 232 -2.42 -30.25 -2.02
C ARG A 232 -1.60 -30.06 -3.29
N VAL A 233 -2.03 -29.13 -4.14
CA VAL A 233 -1.44 -28.85 -5.46
C VAL A 233 -1.20 -27.35 -5.65
N ILE A 234 -0.35 -27.00 -6.60
CA ILE A 234 -0.05 -25.64 -7.05
C ILE A 234 -0.35 -25.55 -8.54
N LEU A 235 -0.95 -24.45 -9.00
CA LEU A 235 -1.06 -24.15 -10.42
C LEU A 235 0.07 -23.21 -10.83
N GLU A 236 0.83 -23.59 -11.85
CA GLU A 236 1.94 -22.81 -12.41
C GLU A 236 1.63 -22.43 -13.86
N LEU A 237 1.69 -21.14 -14.17
CA LEU A 237 1.65 -20.61 -15.53
C LEU A 237 3.08 -20.22 -15.91
N VAL A 238 3.53 -20.62 -17.09
CA VAL A 238 4.89 -20.34 -17.58
C VAL A 238 4.80 -19.72 -18.97
N ASP A 239 5.43 -18.57 -19.12
CA ASP A 239 5.79 -18.02 -20.42
C ASP A 239 7.32 -18.05 -20.52
N GLY A 240 7.83 -18.91 -21.38
CA GLY A 240 9.25 -19.10 -21.60
C GLY A 240 9.69 -18.72 -23.02
N ASP A 241 8.80 -18.13 -23.82
CA ASP A 241 9.12 -17.69 -25.17
C ASP A 241 9.50 -16.20 -25.16
N ASP A 242 10.72 -15.88 -25.57
CA ASP A 242 11.24 -14.51 -25.63
C ASP A 242 11.18 -13.93 -27.06
N ALA A 243 10.48 -14.60 -27.98
CA ALA A 243 10.34 -14.13 -29.35
C ALA A 243 9.53 -12.83 -29.45
N THR A 244 9.68 -12.12 -30.57
CA THR A 244 8.99 -10.84 -30.83
C THR A 244 7.53 -10.99 -31.24
N ALA A 245 7.07 -12.22 -31.50
CA ALA A 245 5.71 -12.51 -31.96
C ALA A 245 5.33 -13.96 -31.63
N TYR A 246 4.03 -14.19 -31.38
CA TYR A 246 3.47 -15.50 -31.04
C TYR A 246 4.11 -16.13 -29.79
N ALA A 247 4.53 -15.28 -28.86
CA ALA A 247 5.25 -15.63 -27.64
C ALA A 247 4.53 -15.07 -26.42
N TRP A 248 3.34 -15.60 -26.12
CA TRP A 248 2.54 -15.15 -24.97
C TRP A 248 1.50 -16.18 -24.54
N LEU A 249 1.05 -16.07 -23.28
CA LEU A 249 0.05 -16.94 -22.68
C LEU A 249 -0.93 -16.13 -21.82
N ALA A 250 -2.22 -16.43 -21.91
CA ALA A 250 -3.24 -15.90 -21.02
C ALA A 250 -4.19 -16.99 -20.51
N VAL A 251 -4.46 -17.02 -19.20
CA VAL A 251 -5.21 -18.08 -18.53
C VAL A 251 -6.12 -17.53 -17.43
N GLY A 252 -7.35 -18.01 -17.36
CA GLY A 252 -8.30 -17.60 -16.32
C GLY A 252 -9.63 -18.31 -16.48
N ARG A 253 -10.69 -17.77 -15.86
CA ARG A 253 -12.02 -18.40 -15.79
C ARG A 253 -11.97 -19.86 -15.34
N PHE A 254 -11.13 -20.13 -14.34
CA PHE A 254 -11.05 -21.39 -13.62
C PHE A 254 -12.41 -21.72 -13.00
N SER A 255 -12.82 -22.98 -13.05
CA SER A 255 -14.04 -23.48 -12.38
C SER A 255 -13.95 -23.36 -10.87
N LEU A 256 -12.73 -23.36 -10.32
CA LEU A 256 -12.47 -22.99 -8.94
C LEU A 256 -12.33 -21.47 -8.83
N ALA A 257 -13.36 -20.80 -8.30
CA ALA A 257 -13.45 -19.35 -8.22
C ALA A 257 -12.19 -18.68 -7.64
N GLY A 258 -11.60 -19.28 -6.60
CA GLY A 258 -10.41 -18.74 -5.94
C GLY A 258 -9.16 -18.66 -6.83
N LEU A 259 -9.06 -19.42 -7.93
CA LEU A 259 -7.92 -19.34 -8.85
C LEU A 259 -8.01 -18.16 -9.82
N ASN A 260 -9.16 -17.53 -9.96
CA ASN A 260 -9.34 -16.47 -10.95
C ASN A 260 -8.67 -15.17 -10.51
N PRO A 261 -8.17 -14.36 -11.47
CA PRO A 261 -7.84 -12.97 -11.20
C PRO A 261 -9.03 -12.32 -10.52
N SER A 262 -8.78 -11.78 -9.34
CA SER A 262 -9.79 -11.17 -8.50
C SER A 262 -9.33 -9.78 -8.19
N ASP A 263 -10.06 -8.82 -8.72
CA ASP A 263 -10.03 -7.45 -8.25
C ASP A 263 -10.69 -7.33 -6.87
N GLN A 264 -11.19 -8.40 -6.22
CA GLN A 264 -11.86 -8.29 -4.92
C GLN A 264 -10.98 -7.62 -3.87
N SER A 265 -9.66 -7.83 -3.89
CA SER A 265 -8.76 -7.12 -2.96
C SER A 265 -8.77 -5.62 -3.24
N GLN A 266 -8.69 -5.22 -4.52
CA GLN A 266 -8.76 -3.83 -4.96
C GLN A 266 -10.15 -3.22 -4.67
N ARG A 267 -11.23 -3.95 -4.95
CA ARG A 267 -12.61 -3.56 -4.66
C ARG A 267 -12.87 -3.40 -3.16
N ARG A 268 -12.38 -4.34 -2.34
CA ARG A 268 -12.41 -4.23 -0.86
C ARG A 268 -11.62 -3.01 -0.40
N SER A 269 -10.41 -2.81 -0.91
CA SER A 269 -9.58 -1.64 -0.56
C SER A 269 -10.28 -0.32 -0.93
N ALA A 270 -10.91 -0.27 -2.10
CA ALA A 270 -11.73 0.87 -2.52
C ALA A 270 -12.95 1.06 -1.60
N ALA A 271 -13.66 -0.01 -1.25
CA ALA A 271 -14.80 0.02 -0.32
C ALA A 271 -14.40 0.54 1.07
N VAL A 272 -13.33 -0.02 1.65
CA VAL A 272 -12.78 0.38 2.95
C VAL A 272 -12.35 1.84 2.94
N SER A 273 -11.70 2.27 1.85
CA SER A 273 -11.30 3.67 1.66
C SER A 273 -12.51 4.60 1.60
N MET A 274 -13.56 4.26 0.84
CA MET A 274 -14.82 5.02 0.80
C MET A 274 -15.50 5.07 2.17
N ILE A 275 -15.58 3.96 2.91
CA ILE A 275 -16.16 3.95 4.26
C ILE A 275 -15.43 4.98 5.15
N ALA A 276 -14.09 5.00 5.11
CA ALA A 276 -13.28 5.92 5.89
C ALA A 276 -13.37 7.38 5.39
N GLU A 277 -13.41 7.61 4.09
CA GLU A 277 -13.49 8.93 3.45
C GLU A 277 -14.82 9.62 3.77
N PHE A 278 -15.93 8.90 3.64
CA PHE A 278 -17.29 9.40 3.83
C PHE A 278 -17.81 9.27 5.27
N GLY A 279 -17.05 8.63 6.16
CA GLY A 279 -17.44 8.47 7.56
C GLY A 279 -18.70 7.61 7.75
N LEU A 280 -18.86 6.56 6.94
CA LEU A 280 -20.06 5.72 6.92
C LEU A 280 -20.15 4.79 8.14
N GLN A 281 -20.65 5.32 9.25
CA GLN A 281 -20.74 4.65 10.55
C GLN A 281 -21.50 3.31 10.50
N GLN A 282 -22.48 3.19 9.61
CA GLN A 282 -23.27 1.97 9.43
C GLN A 282 -22.44 0.76 8.97
N PHE A 283 -21.24 0.97 8.42
CA PHE A 283 -20.31 -0.11 8.01
C PHE A 283 -19.31 -0.51 9.10
N ALA A 284 -19.39 0.04 10.32
CA ALA A 284 -18.45 -0.32 11.39
C ALA A 284 -18.41 -1.84 11.65
N GLY A 285 -19.57 -2.50 11.71
CA GLY A 285 -19.65 -3.95 11.90
C GLY A 285 -19.07 -4.77 10.72
N VAL A 286 -19.14 -4.23 9.50
CA VAL A 286 -18.50 -4.84 8.32
C VAL A 286 -16.97 -4.75 8.44
N LEU A 287 -16.44 -3.59 8.84
CA LEU A 287 -15.00 -3.41 9.05
C LEU A 287 -14.45 -4.27 10.19
N GLU A 288 -15.24 -4.46 11.27
CA GLU A 288 -14.89 -5.37 12.37
C GLU A 288 -14.67 -6.79 11.84
N GLN A 289 -15.62 -7.30 11.03
CA GLN A 289 -15.51 -8.63 10.43
C GLN A 289 -14.31 -8.75 9.49
N LEU A 290 -14.06 -7.74 8.66
CA LEU A 290 -12.87 -7.71 7.81
C LEU A 290 -11.58 -7.74 8.65
N THR A 291 -11.54 -7.06 9.79
CA THR A 291 -10.36 -7.02 10.67
C THR A 291 -10.03 -8.39 11.27
N VAL A 292 -11.02 -9.21 11.60
CA VAL A 292 -10.82 -10.53 12.24
C VAL A 292 -10.69 -11.72 11.26
N ARG A 293 -10.88 -11.50 9.96
CA ARG A 293 -10.83 -12.54 8.92
C ARG A 293 -9.43 -13.12 8.63
N ALA A 294 -9.21 -14.37 9.03
CA ALA A 294 -7.92 -15.05 8.87
C ALA A 294 -7.41 -15.18 7.42
N ASP A 295 -8.30 -15.06 6.43
CA ASP A 295 -7.98 -15.22 5.00
C ASP A 295 -7.52 -13.94 4.30
N LEU A 296 -7.66 -12.78 4.94
CA LEU A 296 -7.18 -11.50 4.40
C LEU A 296 -5.69 -11.28 4.69
N SER A 297 -5.02 -10.59 3.77
CA SER A 297 -3.63 -10.20 3.96
C SER A 297 -3.48 -9.23 5.14
N GLY A 298 -2.26 -9.14 5.70
CA GLY A 298 -1.94 -8.18 6.75
C GLY A 298 -2.25 -6.74 6.35
N ARG A 299 -1.97 -6.39 5.08
CA ARG A 299 -2.32 -5.09 4.49
C ARG A 299 -3.81 -4.83 4.48
N GLU A 300 -4.62 -5.76 3.94
CA GLU A 300 -6.08 -5.60 3.90
C GLU A 300 -6.67 -5.49 5.32
N CYS A 301 -6.14 -6.26 6.27
CA CYS A 301 -6.52 -6.14 7.68
C CYS A 301 -6.18 -4.75 8.23
N THR A 302 -4.98 -4.23 7.94
CA THR A 302 -4.56 -2.89 8.36
C THR A 302 -5.43 -1.78 7.75
N GLU A 303 -5.80 -1.90 6.48
CA GLU A 303 -6.71 -0.96 5.83
C GLU A 303 -8.09 -0.94 6.52
N ALA A 304 -8.68 -2.12 6.76
CA ALA A 304 -9.97 -2.23 7.44
C ALA A 304 -9.93 -1.73 8.89
N ALA A 305 -8.91 -2.15 9.65
CA ALA A 305 -8.68 -1.72 11.02
C ALA A 305 -8.44 -0.21 11.11
N GLY A 306 -7.68 0.36 10.16
CA GLY A 306 -7.43 1.80 10.08
C GLY A 306 -8.69 2.61 9.78
N ALA A 307 -9.54 2.13 8.85
CA ALA A 307 -10.84 2.73 8.58
C ALA A 307 -11.74 2.70 9.82
N LEU A 308 -11.78 1.57 10.53
CA LEU A 308 -12.57 1.40 11.74
C LEU A 308 -12.08 2.29 12.88
N ALA A 309 -10.77 2.40 13.08
CA ALA A 309 -10.17 3.31 14.04
C ALA A 309 -10.56 4.77 13.76
N LYS A 310 -10.58 5.16 12.47
CA LYS A 310 -11.02 6.50 12.04
C LYS A 310 -12.50 6.73 12.34
N LEU A 311 -13.38 5.77 12.02
CA LEU A 311 -14.81 5.89 12.34
C LEU A 311 -15.07 6.03 13.85
N ARG A 312 -14.31 5.30 14.66
CA ARG A 312 -14.38 5.36 16.13
C ARG A 312 -13.66 6.55 16.75
N GLY A 313 -12.90 7.33 15.96
CA GLY A 313 -12.12 8.47 16.45
C GLY A 313 -11.07 8.08 17.49
N SER A 314 -10.39 6.94 17.31
CA SER A 314 -9.39 6.45 18.26
C SER A 314 -7.98 6.38 17.64
N SER A 315 -7.09 7.28 18.06
CA SER A 315 -5.67 7.24 17.71
C SER A 315 -4.95 5.98 18.18
N VAL A 316 -5.34 5.43 19.34
CA VAL A 316 -4.81 4.20 19.94
C VAL A 316 -5.09 3.00 19.05
N LEU A 317 -6.35 2.81 18.65
CA LEU A 317 -6.71 1.80 17.65
C LEU A 317 -6.02 2.12 16.31
N GLY A 318 -5.91 3.40 15.95
CA GLY A 318 -5.19 3.84 14.77
C GLY A 318 -3.74 3.32 14.74
N ALA A 319 -3.01 3.41 15.83
CA ALA A 319 -1.64 2.89 15.94
C ALA A 319 -1.60 1.35 15.87
N LEU A 320 -2.48 0.67 16.60
CA LEU A 320 -2.59 -0.79 16.58
C LEU A 320 -2.97 -1.34 15.20
N SER A 321 -3.72 -0.59 14.39
CA SER A 321 -4.10 -1.03 13.04
C SER A 321 -2.91 -1.34 12.13
N LEU A 322 -1.70 -0.84 12.44
CA LEU A 322 -0.49 -1.11 11.67
C LEU A 322 0.11 -2.50 11.94
N VAL A 323 -0.21 -3.15 13.06
CA VAL A 323 0.44 -4.40 13.48
C VAL A 323 0.22 -5.57 12.51
N PRO A 324 -0.99 -5.79 11.95
CA PRO A 324 -1.22 -6.92 11.02
C PRO A 324 -0.33 -6.93 9.78
N GLN A 325 0.15 -5.78 9.32
CA GLN A 325 1.05 -5.68 8.16
C GLN A 325 2.54 -5.68 8.51
N MET A 326 2.89 -5.70 9.80
CA MET A 326 4.29 -5.75 10.24
C MET A 326 4.86 -7.15 9.95
N PRO A 327 5.92 -7.28 9.12
CA PRO A 327 6.40 -8.60 8.67
C PRO A 327 6.85 -9.52 9.81
N GLU A 328 7.35 -8.94 10.90
CA GLU A 328 7.99 -9.66 12.01
C GLU A 328 7.12 -9.66 13.27
N ALA A 329 5.87 -9.19 13.19
CA ALA A 329 4.97 -9.23 14.34
C ALA A 329 4.59 -10.67 14.69
N GLU A 330 4.66 -10.99 15.98
CA GLU A 330 4.30 -12.32 16.48
C GLU A 330 2.83 -12.64 16.18
N LEU A 331 2.54 -13.89 15.79
CA LEU A 331 1.18 -14.32 15.46
C LEU A 331 0.18 -14.08 16.61
N GLN A 332 0.62 -14.24 17.86
CA GLN A 332 -0.20 -13.98 19.04
C GLN A 332 -0.53 -12.49 19.18
N LEU A 333 0.46 -11.62 18.97
CA LEU A 333 0.26 -10.17 18.98
C LEU A 333 -0.70 -9.75 17.86
N VAL A 334 -0.52 -10.26 16.64
CA VAL A 334 -1.44 -9.98 15.52
C VAL A 334 -2.86 -10.43 15.87
N ALA A 335 -3.04 -11.63 16.43
CA ALA A 335 -4.36 -12.11 16.84
C ALA A 335 -4.98 -11.23 17.95
N GLY A 336 -4.20 -10.83 18.95
CA GLY A 336 -4.64 -9.94 20.02
C GLY A 336 -5.07 -8.56 19.51
N VAL A 337 -4.30 -7.98 18.58
CA VAL A 337 -4.66 -6.72 17.92
C VAL A 337 -5.96 -6.84 17.15
N ARG A 338 -6.13 -7.92 16.37
CA ARG A 338 -7.38 -8.13 15.60
C ARG A 338 -8.58 -8.23 16.53
N ALA A 339 -8.43 -8.90 17.66
CA ALA A 339 -9.47 -8.99 18.69
C ALA A 339 -9.77 -7.63 19.34
N ALA A 340 -8.79 -6.73 19.48
CA ALA A 340 -9.00 -5.38 20.02
C ALA A 340 -9.91 -4.49 19.16
N PHE A 341 -10.12 -4.85 17.89
CA PHE A 341 -11.09 -4.16 17.04
C PHE A 341 -12.51 -4.70 17.18
N ASP A 342 -12.71 -5.88 17.77
CA ASP A 342 -14.03 -6.42 18.07
C ASP A 342 -14.60 -5.75 19.34
N GLN A 343 -15.75 -5.09 19.23
CA GLN A 343 -16.38 -4.45 20.39
C GLN A 343 -16.85 -5.45 21.45
N ALA A 344 -17.05 -6.72 21.07
CA ALA A 344 -17.41 -7.78 22.00
C ALA A 344 -16.23 -8.24 22.87
N VAL A 345 -15.00 -7.82 22.56
CA VAL A 345 -13.78 -8.25 23.25
C VAL A 345 -13.16 -7.09 24.02
N THR A 346 -13.02 -7.25 25.33
CA THR A 346 -12.21 -6.34 26.15
C THR A 346 -10.74 -6.69 25.97
N ALA A 347 -10.03 -5.98 25.10
CA ALA A 347 -8.59 -6.12 24.93
C ALA A 347 -7.83 -5.05 25.72
N ASP A 348 -6.72 -5.43 26.34
CA ASP A 348 -5.77 -4.48 26.92
C ASP A 348 -4.93 -3.86 25.80
N THR A 349 -5.44 -2.76 25.23
CA THR A 349 -4.75 -2.03 24.15
C THR A 349 -3.40 -1.48 24.60
N GLY A 350 -3.19 -1.26 25.91
CA GLY A 350 -1.93 -0.78 26.45
C GLY A 350 -0.84 -1.84 26.37
N GLU A 351 -1.13 -3.06 26.81
CA GLU A 351 -0.19 -4.18 26.70
C GLU A 351 0.08 -4.57 25.23
N LEU A 352 -0.94 -4.54 24.37
CA LEU A 352 -0.75 -4.76 22.93
C LEU A 352 0.16 -3.71 22.30
N LEU A 353 0.04 -2.43 22.69
CA LEU A 353 0.93 -1.37 22.21
C LEU A 353 2.37 -1.54 22.72
N LYS A 354 2.56 -1.92 23.99
CA LYS A 354 3.90 -2.20 24.52
C LYS A 354 4.60 -3.29 23.73
N ALA A 355 3.91 -4.41 23.49
CA ALA A 355 4.42 -5.52 22.69
C ALA A 355 4.70 -5.09 21.23
N ALA A 356 3.80 -4.31 20.63
CA ALA A 356 3.98 -3.80 19.26
C ALA A 356 5.20 -2.88 19.14
N PHE A 357 5.40 -1.93 20.06
CA PHE A 357 6.55 -1.04 20.04
C PHE A 357 7.87 -1.79 20.26
N HIS A 358 7.88 -2.82 21.11
CA HIS A 358 9.09 -3.62 21.35
C HIS A 358 9.56 -4.38 20.09
N GLY A 359 8.64 -4.96 19.32
CA GLY A 359 8.97 -5.70 18.10
C GLY A 359 9.16 -4.85 16.84
N ALA A 360 8.71 -3.58 16.89
CA ALA A 360 8.70 -2.67 15.76
C ALA A 360 10.08 -2.12 15.40
N THR A 361 10.31 -1.97 14.09
CA THR A 361 11.43 -1.21 13.54
C THR A 361 11.30 0.29 13.84
N ALA A 362 12.36 1.06 13.62
CA ALA A 362 12.36 2.50 13.88
C ALA A 362 11.28 3.24 13.08
N VAL A 363 11.06 2.80 11.83
CA VAL A 363 10.03 3.36 10.95
C VAL A 363 8.63 3.01 11.46
N GLU A 364 8.41 1.76 11.87
CA GLU A 364 7.12 1.33 12.42
C GLU A 364 6.80 2.05 13.75
N GLN A 365 7.78 2.20 14.65
CA GLN A 365 7.62 3.00 15.88
C GLN A 365 7.25 4.45 15.58
N GLN A 366 7.90 5.07 14.57
CA GLN A 366 7.56 6.42 14.14
C GLN A 366 6.13 6.49 13.60
N GLN A 367 5.73 5.56 12.72
CA GLN A 367 4.38 5.54 12.14
C GLN A 367 3.30 5.34 13.22
N MET A 368 3.55 4.48 14.21
CA MET A 368 2.66 4.32 15.36
C MET A 368 2.60 5.59 16.21
N ALA A 369 3.73 6.23 16.50
CA ALA A 369 3.79 7.45 17.29
C ALA A 369 3.11 8.64 16.59
N GLU A 370 3.23 8.76 15.26
CA GLU A 370 2.51 9.76 14.46
C GLU A 370 0.98 9.59 14.57
N ARG A 371 0.50 8.35 14.67
CA ARG A 371 -0.92 8.04 14.87
C ARG A 371 -1.38 8.34 16.30
N LEU A 372 -0.59 7.94 17.30
CA LEU A 372 -0.87 8.25 18.71
C LEU A 372 -0.90 9.75 18.97
N ALA A 373 -0.04 10.53 18.31
CA ALA A 373 -0.01 11.99 18.46
C ALA A 373 -1.25 12.71 17.87
N ALA A 374 -2.18 11.99 17.22
CA ALA A 374 -3.32 12.60 16.53
C ALA A 374 -4.40 13.18 17.46
N ASP A 375 -4.47 12.75 18.71
CA ASP A 375 -5.43 13.24 19.71
C ASP A 375 -4.85 13.19 21.14
N ASN A 376 -5.57 13.76 22.10
CA ASN A 376 -5.11 13.81 23.49
C ASN A 376 -4.97 12.43 24.15
N PRO A 377 -5.93 11.49 24.04
CA PRO A 377 -5.78 10.14 24.59
C PRO A 377 -4.54 9.40 24.06
N GLY A 378 -4.29 9.46 22.75
CA GLY A 378 -3.12 8.83 22.15
C GLY A 378 -1.82 9.50 22.58
N ALA A 379 -1.80 10.83 22.71
CA ALA A 379 -0.64 11.55 23.23
C ALA A 379 -0.28 11.10 24.65
N VAL A 380 -1.28 10.89 25.53
CA VAL A 380 -1.07 10.35 26.88
C VAL A 380 -0.47 8.94 26.82
N VAL A 381 -0.97 8.08 25.93
CA VAL A 381 -0.44 6.71 25.77
C VAL A 381 1.00 6.72 25.24
N LEU A 382 1.32 7.54 24.24
CA LEU A 382 2.68 7.69 23.72
C LEU A 382 3.65 8.13 24.81
N THR A 383 3.28 9.13 25.61
CA THR A 383 4.08 9.58 26.75
C THR A 383 4.32 8.44 27.76
N GLY A 384 3.28 7.67 28.11
CA GLY A 384 3.42 6.53 29.01
C GLY A 384 4.30 5.40 28.46
N LEU A 385 4.27 5.14 27.15
CA LEU A 385 5.17 4.18 26.49
C LEU A 385 6.64 4.63 26.59
N ILE A 386 6.89 5.94 26.47
CA ILE A 386 8.23 6.52 26.61
C ILE A 386 8.70 6.44 28.07
N GLU A 387 7.88 6.87 29.02
CA GLU A 387 8.19 6.85 30.46
C GLU A 387 8.47 5.43 30.98
N SER A 388 7.80 4.42 30.40
CA SER A 388 8.01 3.00 30.74
C SER A 388 9.11 2.32 29.92
N GLY A 389 9.82 3.05 29.05
CA GLY A 389 10.94 2.53 28.26
C GLY A 389 10.56 1.61 27.09
N HIS A 390 9.28 1.56 26.71
CA HIS A 390 8.80 0.76 25.57
C HIS A 390 8.93 1.52 24.24
N ALA A 391 9.00 2.86 24.28
CA ALA A 391 9.18 3.70 23.11
C ALA A 391 10.34 4.69 23.31
N SER A 392 11.02 5.03 22.22
CA SER A 392 12.14 5.99 22.26
C SER A 392 11.64 7.42 22.51
N ALA A 393 12.24 8.12 23.48
CA ALA A 393 12.00 9.55 23.70
C ALA A 393 12.44 10.41 22.50
N ARG A 394 13.34 9.91 21.62
CA ARG A 394 13.74 10.60 20.38
C ARG A 394 12.57 10.79 19.40
N LEU A 395 11.50 10.00 19.52
CA LEU A 395 10.28 10.20 18.74
C LEU A 395 9.67 11.60 18.97
N LEU A 396 9.85 12.18 20.15
CA LEU A 396 9.34 13.52 20.50
C LEU A 396 10.09 14.65 19.78
N GLN A 397 11.29 14.39 19.26
CA GLN A 397 12.08 15.35 18.49
C GLN A 397 11.69 15.38 16.99
N ARG A 398 10.80 14.48 16.55
CA ARG A 398 10.32 14.44 15.16
C ARG A 398 9.36 15.60 14.90
N PRO A 399 9.57 16.44 13.86
CA PRO A 399 8.70 17.57 13.58
C PRO A 399 7.23 17.20 13.37
N SER A 400 6.96 16.05 12.71
CA SER A 400 5.60 15.56 12.47
C SER A 400 4.86 15.22 13.77
N ILE A 401 5.56 14.66 14.75
CA ILE A 401 5.01 14.28 16.05
C ILE A 401 4.91 15.52 16.95
N GLN A 402 5.95 16.34 17.01
CA GLN A 402 5.99 17.55 17.82
C GLN A 402 4.84 18.51 17.47
N LEU A 403 4.60 18.76 16.19
CA LEU A 403 3.53 19.65 15.73
C LEU A 403 2.15 19.12 16.13
N ARG A 404 1.92 17.80 16.01
CA ARG A 404 0.67 17.17 16.40
C ARG A 404 0.45 17.23 17.92
N LEU A 405 1.48 16.89 18.70
CA LEU A 405 1.43 16.96 20.16
C LEU A 405 1.19 18.40 20.65
N GLN A 406 1.81 19.41 20.03
CA GLN A 406 1.52 20.81 20.35
C GLN A 406 0.05 21.18 20.14
N ALA A 407 -0.61 20.61 19.13
CA ALA A 407 -2.01 20.87 18.83
C ALA A 407 -2.99 20.15 19.78
N VAL A 408 -2.63 19.00 20.35
CA VAL A 408 -3.56 18.14 21.11
C VAL A 408 -3.24 17.99 22.60
N ALA A 409 -2.02 18.26 23.03
CA ALA A 409 -1.60 18.13 24.42
C ALA A 409 -2.00 19.36 25.24
N GLY A 410 -2.67 19.14 26.38
CA GLY A 410 -2.91 20.17 27.38
C GLY A 410 -1.64 20.57 28.14
N ALA A 411 -1.69 21.65 28.93
CA ALA A 411 -0.52 22.23 29.58
C ALA A 411 0.29 21.23 30.44
N GLU A 412 -0.38 20.37 31.21
CA GLU A 412 0.28 19.34 32.04
C GLU A 412 1.05 18.33 31.19
N LEU A 413 0.43 17.84 30.10
CA LEU A 413 1.07 16.87 29.22
C LEU A 413 2.23 17.52 28.44
N GLN A 414 2.10 18.78 28.03
CA GLN A 414 3.19 19.54 27.40
C GLN A 414 4.38 19.68 28.33
N GLN A 415 4.16 19.92 29.63
CA GLN A 415 5.24 19.96 30.61
C GLN A 415 5.97 18.61 30.72
N ARG A 416 5.23 17.51 30.86
CA ARG A 416 5.81 16.15 30.90
C ARG A 416 6.63 15.83 29.65
N LEU A 417 6.10 16.16 28.47
CA LEU A 417 6.80 15.98 27.20
C LEU A 417 8.08 16.81 27.14
N ALA A 418 8.06 18.06 27.62
CA ALA A 418 9.24 18.91 27.67
C ALA A 418 10.30 18.36 28.64
N GLU A 419 9.90 17.80 29.78
CA GLU A 419 10.80 17.15 30.73
C GLU A 419 11.47 15.92 30.11
N LEU A 420 10.72 15.07 29.39
CA LEU A 420 11.25 13.92 28.67
C LEU A 420 12.28 14.33 27.61
N VAL A 421 12.00 15.40 26.86
CA VAL A 421 12.95 15.93 25.86
C VAL A 421 14.18 16.55 26.52
N ALA A 422 14.02 17.24 27.65
CA ALA A 422 15.12 17.86 28.38
C ALA A 422 16.06 16.82 29.03
N GLN A 423 15.56 15.63 29.35
CA GLN A 423 16.34 14.51 29.85
C GLN A 423 17.12 13.78 28.75
N LEU A 424 16.84 14.05 27.47
CA LEU A 424 17.63 13.49 26.38
C LEU A 424 19.05 14.06 26.43
N PRO A 425 20.10 13.21 26.41
CA PRO A 425 21.47 13.69 26.32
C PRO A 425 21.70 14.48 25.02
N GLU A 426 22.68 15.40 25.01
CA GLU A 426 23.03 16.14 23.80
C GLU A 426 23.40 15.17 22.68
N GLU A 427 22.64 15.24 21.59
CA GLU A 427 22.70 14.29 20.47
C GLU A 427 24.10 14.23 19.86
N SER A 428 24.87 15.33 19.84
CA SER A 428 26.20 15.35 19.24
C SER A 428 27.22 14.50 20.00
N ALA A 429 27.34 14.65 21.32
CA ALA A 429 28.41 14.03 22.10
C ALA A 429 28.22 12.51 22.27
N GLU A 430 27.00 12.07 22.58
CA GLU A 430 26.70 10.63 22.69
C GLU A 430 26.72 9.95 21.32
N THR A 431 26.23 10.62 20.27
CA THR A 431 26.29 10.02 18.93
C THR A 431 27.73 9.94 18.42
N ASP A 432 28.61 10.91 18.74
CA ASP A 432 30.04 10.82 18.45
C ASP A 432 30.70 9.64 19.16
N LYS A 433 30.41 9.47 20.45
CA LYS A 433 30.89 8.33 21.23
C LYS A 433 30.38 7.01 20.66
N LEU A 434 29.10 6.92 20.32
CA LEU A 434 28.48 5.73 19.73
C LEU A 434 29.06 5.40 18.35
N ILE A 435 29.27 6.42 17.49
CA ILE A 435 29.95 6.25 16.20
C ILE A 435 31.37 5.71 16.43
N GLN A 436 32.11 6.25 17.41
CA GLN A 436 33.45 5.78 17.74
C GLN A 436 33.44 4.32 18.23
N GLU A 437 32.53 3.97 19.14
CA GLU A 437 32.37 2.61 19.67
C GLU A 437 32.02 1.61 18.56
N ARG A 438 31.07 1.94 17.67
CA ARG A 438 30.69 1.07 16.55
C ARG A 438 31.79 0.96 15.51
N SER A 439 32.52 2.04 15.24
CA SER A 439 33.68 2.05 14.35
C SER A 439 34.78 1.11 14.87
N GLN A 440 35.08 1.16 16.17
CA GLN A 440 36.03 0.23 16.81
C GLN A 440 35.56 -1.22 16.74
N LEU A 441 34.28 -1.47 17.00
CA LEU A 441 33.72 -2.83 16.96
C LEU A 441 33.79 -3.43 15.55
N ILE A 442 33.45 -2.66 14.51
CA ILE A 442 33.53 -3.09 13.10
C ILE A 442 34.99 -3.33 12.68
N ALA A 443 35.94 -2.55 13.20
CA ALA A 443 37.36 -2.77 12.93
C ALA A 443 37.91 -4.05 13.58
N GLN A 444 37.30 -4.50 14.69
CA GLN A 444 37.74 -5.68 15.45
C GLN A 444 37.03 -6.97 15.04
N LYS A 445 35.79 -6.86 14.53
CA LYS A 445 34.93 -8.00 14.24
C LYS A 445 34.25 -7.84 12.88
N SER A 446 34.42 -8.84 12.02
CA SER A 446 33.64 -8.94 10.79
C SER A 446 32.23 -9.44 11.09
N GLY A 447 31.23 -8.72 10.59
CA GLY A 447 29.84 -9.16 10.64
C GLY A 447 29.49 -10.12 9.51
N SER A 448 28.34 -10.78 9.64
CA SER A 448 27.76 -11.61 8.60
C SER A 448 26.97 -10.74 7.61
N ALA A 449 27.41 -10.71 6.34
CA ALA A 449 26.70 -9.99 5.29
C ALA A 449 25.30 -10.56 5.02
N ASP A 450 25.10 -11.88 5.21
CA ASP A 450 23.78 -12.49 5.06
C ASP A 450 22.82 -12.08 6.18
N ALA A 451 23.31 -12.06 7.43
CA ALA A 451 22.52 -11.54 8.55
C ALA A 451 22.24 -10.04 8.39
N GLY A 452 23.24 -9.28 7.91
CA GLY A 452 23.10 -7.87 7.58
C GLY A 452 22.09 -7.59 6.48
N ARG A 453 22.02 -8.46 5.45
CA ARG A 453 21.03 -8.37 4.37
C ARG A 453 19.62 -8.53 4.91
N GLU A 454 19.42 -9.45 5.85
CA GLU A 454 18.11 -9.65 6.48
C GLU A 454 17.73 -8.46 7.37
N LEU A 455 18.67 -7.91 8.13
CA LEU A 455 18.47 -6.68 8.89
C LEU A 455 18.13 -5.49 7.98
N PHE A 456 18.79 -5.39 6.82
CA PHE A 456 18.49 -4.37 5.82
C PHE A 456 17.08 -4.54 5.24
N ARG A 457 16.70 -5.78 4.89
CA ARG A 457 15.36 -6.13 4.40
C ARG A 457 14.28 -5.71 5.40
N ARG A 458 14.52 -5.97 6.68
CA ARG A 458 13.58 -5.63 7.77
C ARG A 458 13.50 -4.13 8.04
N ASN A 459 14.64 -3.47 8.21
CA ASN A 459 14.68 -2.12 8.81
C ASN A 459 14.84 -0.99 7.79
N CYS A 460 15.46 -1.25 6.64
CA CYS A 460 15.89 -0.22 5.70
C CYS A 460 15.11 -0.24 4.39
N GLN A 461 14.69 -1.41 3.90
CA GLN A 461 13.92 -1.53 2.64
C GLN A 461 12.53 -0.88 2.69
N ILE A 462 12.03 -0.55 3.88
CA ILE A 462 10.80 0.23 4.06
C ILE A 462 10.91 1.60 3.38
N CYS A 463 12.12 2.18 3.33
CA CYS A 463 12.36 3.50 2.74
C CYS A 463 13.40 3.50 1.62
N HIS A 464 14.35 2.56 1.61
CA HIS A 464 15.46 2.54 0.67
C HIS A 464 15.36 1.41 -0.34
N GLN A 465 15.88 1.66 -1.54
CA GLN A 465 16.01 0.66 -2.59
C GLN A 465 17.45 0.19 -2.70
N VAL A 466 17.65 -1.10 -2.91
CA VAL A 466 18.90 -1.72 -3.36
C VAL A 466 18.52 -2.71 -4.43
N ALA A 467 19.24 -2.72 -5.55
CA ALA A 467 19.02 -3.73 -6.56
C ALA A 467 17.55 -3.74 -7.07
N GLY A 468 16.91 -2.57 -7.16
CA GLY A 468 15.50 -2.47 -7.52
C GLY A 468 14.49 -2.92 -6.46
N GLU A 469 14.95 -3.50 -5.35
CA GLU A 469 14.11 -4.01 -4.25
C GLU A 469 14.02 -3.01 -3.09
N GLY A 470 12.82 -2.85 -2.51
CA GLY A 470 12.51 -1.88 -1.46
C GLY A 470 11.66 -0.72 -1.97
N ARG A 471 11.52 0.34 -1.17
CA ARG A 471 10.78 1.55 -1.56
C ARG A 471 11.72 2.69 -1.95
N GLN A 472 11.21 3.61 -2.77
CA GLN A 472 11.92 4.82 -3.18
C GLN A 472 11.43 6.03 -2.40
N VAL A 473 11.54 5.98 -1.08
CA VAL A 473 11.26 7.13 -0.19
C VAL A 473 12.57 7.87 0.06
N GLY A 474 13.58 7.17 0.58
CA GLY A 474 14.96 7.64 0.67
C GLY A 474 15.76 7.37 -0.60
N PRO A 475 17.04 7.79 -0.63
CA PRO A 475 17.93 7.52 -1.76
C PRO A 475 18.13 6.02 -2.01
N ASN A 476 18.35 5.65 -3.27
CA ASN A 476 18.84 4.32 -3.64
C ASN A 476 20.26 4.12 -3.05
N LEU A 477 20.49 2.96 -2.44
CA LEU A 477 21.73 2.58 -1.75
C LEU A 477 22.63 1.65 -2.58
N ASP A 478 22.33 1.45 -3.87
CA ASP A 478 23.22 0.83 -4.83
C ASP A 478 24.57 1.57 -4.87
N GLY A 479 25.66 0.87 -4.59
CA GLY A 479 26.98 1.47 -4.53
C GLY A 479 27.33 2.19 -3.23
N VAL A 480 26.47 2.15 -2.20
CA VAL A 480 26.68 2.90 -0.94
C VAL A 480 27.99 2.53 -0.23
N ALA A 481 28.57 1.36 -0.50
CA ALA A 481 29.87 0.95 0.02
C ALA A 481 30.99 1.98 -0.25
N SER A 482 30.90 2.73 -1.36
CA SER A 482 31.89 3.74 -1.73
C SER A 482 31.94 4.94 -0.77
N ARG A 483 30.92 5.13 0.09
CA ARG A 483 30.92 6.17 1.13
C ARG A 483 31.92 5.87 2.26
N GLY A 484 32.30 4.61 2.44
CA GLY A 484 33.16 4.15 3.52
C GLY A 484 32.41 4.01 4.86
N VAL A 485 32.97 3.17 5.74
CA VAL A 485 32.35 2.79 7.03
C VAL A 485 32.01 4.01 7.88
N GLN A 486 32.97 4.93 8.06
CA GLN A 486 32.77 6.09 8.93
C GLN A 486 31.57 6.93 8.51
N ARG A 487 31.38 7.10 7.20
CA ARG A 487 30.23 7.85 6.68
C ARG A 487 28.93 7.08 6.82
N LEU A 488 28.94 5.76 6.62
CA LEU A 488 27.77 4.91 6.88
C LEU A 488 27.33 4.99 8.35
N LEU A 489 28.28 4.99 9.29
CA LEU A 489 28.00 5.16 10.71
C LEU A 489 27.30 6.48 11.01
N GLU A 490 27.83 7.58 10.46
CA GLU A 490 27.19 8.89 10.60
C GLU A 490 25.80 8.93 9.97
N ASP A 491 25.64 8.41 8.75
CA ASP A 491 24.35 8.42 8.04
C ASP A 491 23.28 7.60 8.77
N ILE A 492 23.66 6.49 9.44
CA ILE A 492 22.71 5.61 10.17
C ILE A 492 22.45 6.09 11.60
N LEU A 493 23.48 6.51 12.33
CA LEU A 493 23.38 6.88 13.75
C LEU A 493 23.03 8.35 13.97
N ALA A 494 23.34 9.21 12.99
CA ALA A 494 23.11 10.65 13.02
C ALA A 494 22.47 11.15 11.72
N PRO A 495 21.33 10.61 11.27
CA PRO A 495 20.80 10.86 9.93
C PRO A 495 20.50 12.33 9.62
N SER A 496 20.25 13.16 10.64
CA SER A 496 20.02 14.60 10.48
C SER A 496 21.30 15.44 10.43
N ARG A 497 22.47 14.89 10.79
CA ARG A 497 23.73 15.65 10.90
C ARG A 497 24.21 16.17 9.55
N ASN A 498 24.05 15.36 8.50
CA ASN A 498 24.59 15.64 7.18
C ASN A 498 23.57 15.29 6.07
N VAL A 499 22.34 15.80 6.23
CA VAL A 499 21.26 15.60 5.27
C VAL A 499 21.30 16.64 4.14
N ASP A 500 21.36 16.15 2.90
CA ASP A 500 21.23 16.97 1.70
C ASP A 500 19.88 17.70 1.71
N VAL A 501 19.85 18.93 1.20
CA VAL A 501 18.62 19.74 1.14
C VAL A 501 17.49 19.00 0.42
N ALA A 502 17.81 18.20 -0.60
CA ALA A 502 16.83 17.40 -1.34
C ALA A 502 16.16 16.29 -0.51
N PHE A 503 16.77 15.88 0.61
CA PHE A 503 16.26 14.83 1.51
C PHE A 503 15.86 15.37 2.88
N ARG A 504 15.72 16.69 3.03
CA ARG A 504 15.21 17.31 4.26
C ARG A 504 13.70 17.19 4.34
N THR A 505 13.20 16.93 5.54
CA THR A 505 11.77 16.89 5.80
C THR A 505 11.19 18.29 5.61
N THR A 506 10.14 18.40 4.80
CA THR A 506 9.33 19.61 4.66
C THR A 506 7.96 19.35 5.27
N THR A 507 7.49 20.27 6.11
CA THR A 507 6.10 20.31 6.55
C THR A 507 5.35 21.35 5.74
N ILE A 508 4.33 20.90 5.03
CA ILE A 508 3.34 21.75 4.36
C ILE A 508 2.15 21.91 5.30
N VAL A 509 1.76 23.16 5.54
CA VAL A 509 0.43 23.48 6.07
C VAL A 509 -0.42 23.93 4.89
N THR A 510 -1.53 23.25 4.67
CA THR A 510 -2.49 23.57 3.61
C THR A 510 -3.53 24.57 4.12
N ARG A 511 -4.16 25.32 3.20
CA ARG A 511 -5.15 26.37 3.53
C ARG A 511 -6.41 25.84 4.20
N ASP A 512 -6.72 24.56 4.04
CA ASP A 512 -7.79 23.87 4.75
C ASP A 512 -7.37 23.41 6.15
N GLY A 513 -6.13 23.69 6.57
CA GLY A 513 -5.59 23.47 7.91
C GLY A 513 -4.92 22.12 8.13
N GLN A 514 -4.62 21.35 7.08
CA GLN A 514 -3.91 20.08 7.22
C GLN A 514 -2.40 20.31 7.28
N ALA A 515 -1.71 19.54 8.14
CA ALA A 515 -0.25 19.51 8.19
C ALA A 515 0.27 18.19 7.62
N ILE A 516 1.06 18.27 6.55
CA ILE A 516 1.62 17.13 5.83
C ILE A 516 3.14 17.25 5.89
N SER A 517 3.80 16.25 6.46
CA SER A 517 5.26 16.23 6.61
C SER A 517 5.87 15.08 5.82
N GLY A 518 6.89 15.38 5.02
CA GLY A 518 7.56 14.39 4.19
C GLY A 518 8.64 14.98 3.31
N LEU A 519 9.08 14.20 2.32
CA LEU A 519 10.01 14.67 1.30
C LEU A 519 9.24 15.43 0.23
N LEU A 520 9.63 16.69 0.02
CA LEU A 520 9.02 17.55 -0.98
C LEU A 520 9.69 17.37 -2.34
N LYS A 521 8.89 17.16 -3.37
CA LYS A 521 9.28 17.21 -4.77
C LYS A 521 8.41 18.21 -5.51
N GLU A 522 9.03 19.20 -6.13
CA GLU A 522 8.33 20.10 -7.07
C GLU A 522 8.01 19.33 -8.36
N LEU A 523 6.79 19.45 -8.86
CA LEU A 523 6.32 18.85 -10.11
C LEU A 523 6.02 19.95 -11.14
N GLU A 524 5.93 19.56 -12.41
CA GLU A 524 5.47 20.47 -13.47
C GLU A 524 4.00 20.90 -13.25
N GLY A 525 3.67 22.12 -13.69
CA GLY A 525 2.30 22.65 -13.63
C GLY A 525 1.86 23.20 -12.26
N GLU A 526 2.77 23.85 -11.51
CA GLU A 526 2.50 24.44 -10.19
C GLU A 526 1.91 23.44 -9.18
N ARG A 527 2.50 22.24 -9.14
CA ARG A 527 2.13 21.18 -8.20
C ARG A 527 3.34 20.77 -7.38
N VAL A 528 3.08 20.39 -6.13
CA VAL A 528 4.06 19.77 -5.25
C VAL A 528 3.61 18.36 -4.90
N SER A 529 4.57 17.46 -4.80
CA SER A 529 4.41 16.14 -4.23
C SER A 529 5.09 16.09 -2.88
N VAL A 530 4.41 15.54 -1.88
CA VAL A 530 4.99 15.23 -0.57
C VAL A 530 4.86 13.74 -0.32
N THR A 531 6.00 13.05 -0.16
CA THR A 531 6.04 11.63 0.21
C THR A 531 6.28 11.50 1.70
N ASP A 532 5.32 10.93 2.42
CA ASP A 532 5.39 10.78 3.88
C ASP A 532 6.21 9.55 4.33
N SER A 533 6.35 9.37 5.64
CA SER A 533 7.04 8.24 6.30
C SER A 533 6.43 6.87 6.01
N GLN A 534 5.22 6.83 5.47
CA GLN A 534 4.52 5.62 5.04
C GLN A 534 4.77 5.32 3.55
N GLY A 535 5.52 6.19 2.86
CA GLY A 535 5.74 6.13 1.42
C GLY A 535 4.52 6.54 0.61
N ARG A 536 3.53 7.20 1.24
CA ARG A 536 2.34 7.69 0.53
C ARG A 536 2.65 9.05 -0.08
N GLU A 537 2.46 9.15 -1.38
CA GLU A 537 2.63 10.37 -2.13
C GLU A 537 1.34 11.20 -2.12
N THR A 538 1.43 12.45 -1.69
CA THR A 538 0.33 13.41 -1.73
C THR A 538 0.69 14.55 -2.69
N ILE A 539 -0.06 14.66 -3.79
CA ILE A 539 0.16 15.71 -4.78
C ILE A 539 -0.86 16.83 -4.56
N LEU A 540 -0.36 18.05 -4.35
CA LEU A 540 -1.14 19.24 -4.03
C LEU A 540 -0.81 20.37 -5.02
N PRO A 541 -1.81 21.15 -5.48
CA PRO A 541 -1.55 22.44 -6.11
C PRO A 541 -0.77 23.38 -5.18
N VAL A 542 0.18 24.13 -5.71
CA VAL A 542 0.93 25.15 -4.94
C VAL A 542 -0.03 26.19 -4.34
N ALA A 543 -1.13 26.49 -5.03
CA ALA A 543 -2.16 27.42 -4.57
C ALA A 543 -2.84 27.00 -3.25
N ASP A 544 -2.83 25.70 -2.92
CA ASP A 544 -3.46 25.17 -1.71
C ASP A 544 -2.50 25.17 -0.51
N VAL A 545 -1.23 25.49 -0.73
CA VAL A 545 -0.22 25.61 0.32
C VAL A 545 -0.34 26.97 1.00
N GLU A 546 -0.54 26.96 2.31
CA GLU A 546 -0.53 28.16 3.15
C GLU A 546 0.89 28.44 3.66
N GLU A 547 1.56 27.42 4.20
CA GLU A 547 2.89 27.54 4.78
C GLU A 547 3.77 26.35 4.41
N ARG A 548 5.06 26.61 4.20
CA ARG A 548 6.09 25.58 4.03
C ARG A 548 7.18 25.77 5.07
N ARG A 549 7.43 24.74 5.88
CA ARG A 549 8.50 24.71 6.87
C ARG A 549 9.51 23.64 6.51
N LEU A 550 10.67 24.07 5.99
CA LEU A 550 11.80 23.19 5.76
C LEU A 550 12.50 22.92 7.09
N SER A 551 12.61 21.65 7.48
CA SER A 551 13.35 21.23 8.66
C SER A 551 14.81 20.96 8.32
N ALA A 552 15.71 21.10 9.30
CA ALA A 552 17.07 20.56 9.20
C ALA A 552 17.12 19.03 9.40
N SER A 553 15.99 18.40 9.76
CA SER A 553 15.92 16.97 10.08
C SER A 553 15.71 16.06 8.87
N SER A 554 16.32 14.88 8.94
CA SER A 554 16.09 13.80 7.98
C SER A 554 14.78 13.06 8.28
N PRO A 555 14.04 12.58 7.25
CA PRO A 555 12.90 11.69 7.46
C PRO A 555 13.34 10.31 8.00
N MET A 556 14.62 9.95 7.87
CA MET A 556 15.17 8.71 8.43
C MET A 556 15.13 8.73 9.98
N PRO A 557 14.68 7.64 10.62
CA PRO A 557 14.64 7.57 12.08
C PRO A 557 16.04 7.63 12.73
N ALA A 558 16.16 8.35 13.84
CA ALA A 558 17.42 8.53 14.58
C ALA A 558 17.61 7.57 15.78
N ASN A 559 16.70 6.59 15.93
CA ASN A 559 16.71 5.62 17.03
C ASN A 559 17.07 4.19 16.59
N VAL A 560 17.68 4.01 15.41
CA VAL A 560 18.11 2.68 14.91
C VAL A 560 19.03 1.96 15.90
N SER A 561 19.90 2.70 16.59
CA SER A 561 20.81 2.17 17.61
C SER A 561 20.15 1.70 18.89
N GLU A 562 18.92 2.13 19.15
CA GLU A 562 18.14 1.69 20.32
C GLU A 562 17.37 0.40 20.02
N ILE A 563 17.23 0.04 18.74
CA ILE A 563 16.50 -1.13 18.26
C ILE A 563 17.43 -2.28 17.91
N LEU A 564 18.60 -1.99 17.32
CA LEU A 564 19.58 -3.01 16.95
C LEU A 564 20.64 -3.19 18.04
N THR A 565 21.00 -4.44 18.34
CA THR A 565 22.18 -4.71 19.17
C THR A 565 23.46 -4.27 18.46
N SER A 566 24.55 -4.11 19.22
CA SER A 566 25.86 -3.76 18.66
C SER A 566 26.33 -4.73 17.57
N GLU A 567 26.10 -6.04 17.75
CA GLU A 567 26.44 -7.08 16.79
C GLU A 567 25.57 -7.03 15.53
N GLN A 568 24.25 -6.89 15.69
CA GLN A 568 23.33 -6.72 14.56
C GLN A 568 23.70 -5.50 13.73
N PHE A 569 24.09 -4.41 14.39
CA PHE A 569 24.55 -3.21 13.71
C PHE A 569 25.83 -3.46 12.88
N VAL A 570 26.79 -4.23 13.41
CA VAL A 570 27.99 -4.64 12.65
C VAL A 570 27.62 -5.50 11.44
N ASP A 571 26.68 -6.43 11.59
CA ASP A 571 26.19 -7.26 10.49
C ASP A 571 25.55 -6.39 9.40
N LEU A 572 24.69 -5.43 9.76
CA LEU A 572 24.06 -4.48 8.84
C LEU A 572 25.11 -3.69 8.05
N VAL A 573 26.10 -3.10 8.73
CA VAL A 573 27.17 -2.35 8.04
C VAL A 573 28.00 -3.28 7.15
N SER A 574 28.26 -4.50 7.58
CA SER A 574 28.99 -5.51 6.78
C SER A 574 28.28 -5.81 5.47
N TYR A 575 26.94 -5.92 5.49
CA TYR A 575 26.14 -6.03 4.26
C TYR A 575 26.22 -4.77 3.39
N LEU A 576 26.05 -3.57 3.96
CA LEU A 576 26.13 -2.32 3.20
C LEU A 576 27.48 -2.12 2.51
N GLN A 577 28.56 -2.63 3.10
CA GLN A 577 29.89 -2.63 2.48
C GLN A 577 30.01 -3.59 1.28
N THR A 578 29.13 -4.59 1.14
CA THR A 578 29.08 -5.44 -0.06
C THR A 578 28.43 -4.74 -1.25
N LEU A 579 27.64 -3.68 -1.01
CA LEU A 579 26.92 -2.91 -2.03
C LEU A 579 27.85 -1.93 -2.75
N SER A 580 28.89 -2.44 -3.41
CA SER A 580 29.74 -1.67 -4.31
C SER A 580 29.05 -1.50 -5.68
N ARG A 581 29.34 -0.43 -6.41
CA ARG A 581 28.82 -0.28 -7.78
C ARG A 581 29.36 -1.46 -8.59
N GLN A 582 28.47 -2.31 -9.07
CA GLN A 582 28.84 -3.21 -10.16
C GLN A 582 29.14 -2.31 -11.36
N SER A 583 30.36 -2.41 -11.89
CA SER A 583 30.72 -1.85 -13.18
C SER A 583 29.74 -2.43 -14.19
N GLU A 584 28.86 -1.61 -14.76
CA GLU A 584 28.16 -2.00 -15.98
C GLU A 584 29.25 -2.37 -17.00
N PRO A 585 29.17 -3.55 -17.66
CA PRO A 585 29.99 -3.76 -18.84
C PRO A 585 29.55 -2.70 -19.84
N VAL A 586 30.49 -1.84 -20.20
CA VAL A 586 30.35 -0.89 -21.31
C VAL A 586 29.88 -1.69 -22.52
N GLN A 587 28.64 -1.45 -22.95
CA GLN A 587 28.10 -1.98 -24.21
C GLN A 587 28.80 -1.33 -25.40
#